data_AF-A0A5J5HQF0-F1
#
_entry.id   AF-A0A5J5HQF0-F1
#
_cell.length_a   1.000
_cell.length_b   1.000
_cell.length_c   1.000
_cell.angle_alpha   90.00
_cell.angle_beta   90.00
_cell.angle_gamma   90.00
#
_symmetry.space_group_name_H-M   'P 1'
#
loop_
_entity.id
_entity.type
_entity.pdbx_description
1 polymer ?
#
loop_
_entity_poly.entity_id
_entity_poly.type
_entity_poly.pdbx_seq_one_letter_code
_entity_poly.pdbx_strand_id
1 'polypeptide(L)'
;MVRQNPSYKEKKVISIGVVSELTGLSERQIRYYEERKLIFPDRSKGRNRKYSFSDVEALMDIANKIEDGFQTLEIRREKLKEQKKVEQEELRKKMIQGQLNARFGIRKN
;
A
#
# COMPACT_ATOMS: atom_id res chain seq x y z
N MET A 1 -12.50 -3.36 -24.05
CA MET A 1 -11.66 -2.83 -22.96
C MET A 1 -12.28 -3.20 -21.62
N VAL A 2 -11.84 -4.31 -21.00
CA VAL A 2 -12.26 -4.65 -19.63
C VAL A 2 -11.57 -3.66 -18.71
N ARG A 3 -12.33 -2.74 -18.10
CA ARG A 3 -11.79 -1.94 -16.99
C ARG A 3 -11.44 -2.93 -15.89
N GLN A 4 -10.16 -3.11 -15.59
CA GLN A 4 -9.76 -3.79 -14.36
C GLN A 4 -10.37 -2.97 -13.22
N ASN A 5 -11.44 -3.49 -12.62
CA ASN A 5 -12.03 -2.87 -11.45
C ASN A 5 -10.95 -2.93 -10.37
N PRO A 6 -10.61 -1.82 -9.70
CA PRO A 6 -9.67 -1.89 -8.58
C PRO A 6 -10.22 -2.92 -7.59
N SER A 7 -9.35 -3.83 -7.15
CA SER A 7 -9.69 -4.81 -6.12
C SER A 7 -10.45 -4.09 -5.00
N TYR A 8 -11.56 -4.67 -4.53
CA TYR A 8 -12.33 -4.09 -3.43
C TYR A 8 -11.45 -3.81 -2.20
N LYS A 9 -10.34 -4.55 -2.07
CA LYS A 9 -9.30 -4.36 -1.06
C LYS A 9 -8.65 -2.98 -1.10
N GLU A 10 -8.45 -2.40 -2.28
CA GLU A 10 -7.77 -1.11 -2.48
C GLU A 10 -8.73 0.09 -2.50
N LYS A 11 -10.05 -0.16 -2.49
CA LYS A 11 -11.03 0.91 -2.56
C LYS A 11 -11.09 1.70 -1.25
N LYS A 12 -10.76 2.99 -1.31
CA LYS A 12 -10.72 3.87 -0.13
C LYS A 12 -12.08 4.45 0.22
N VAL A 13 -12.82 3.76 1.08
CA VAL A 13 -14.19 4.13 1.48
C VAL A 13 -14.40 4.13 3.00
N ILE A 14 -13.49 3.52 3.76
CA ILE A 14 -13.60 3.32 5.20
C ILE A 14 -13.24 4.63 5.92
N SER A 15 -14.01 5.01 6.94
CA SER A 15 -13.74 6.19 7.77
C SER A 15 -12.72 5.89 8.88
N ILE A 16 -12.06 6.92 9.41
CA ILE A 16 -11.06 6.76 10.47
C ILE A 16 -11.62 6.09 11.73
N GLY A 17 -12.88 6.35 12.10
CA GLY A 17 -13.52 5.72 13.26
C GLY A 17 -13.63 4.20 13.10
N VAL A 18 -14.10 3.73 11.95
CA VAL A 18 -14.17 2.28 11.66
C VAL A 18 -12.76 1.65 11.66
N VAL A 19 -11.77 2.35 11.11
CA VAL A 19 -10.38 1.88 11.16
C VAL A 19 -9.87 1.79 12.60
N SER A 20 -10.21 2.75 13.44
CA SER A 20 -9.84 2.76 14.87
C SER A 20 -10.46 1.57 15.60
N GLU A 21 -11.75 1.31 15.39
CA GLU A 21 -12.46 0.13 15.94
C GLU A 21 -11.85 -1.20 15.47
N LEU A 22 -11.51 -1.33 14.18
CA LEU A 22 -10.95 -2.55 13.62
C LEU A 22 -9.52 -2.84 14.10
N THR A 23 -8.71 -1.79 14.30
CA THR A 23 -7.28 -1.93 14.60
C THR A 23 -6.93 -1.76 16.08
N GLY A 24 -7.86 -1.25 16.89
CA GLY A 24 -7.60 -0.87 18.28
C GLY A 24 -6.72 0.38 18.44
N LEU A 25 -6.20 0.95 17.34
CA LEU A 25 -5.41 2.16 17.35
C LEU A 25 -6.29 3.37 17.57
N SER A 26 -5.86 4.32 18.40
CA SER A 26 -6.51 5.63 18.48
C SER A 26 -6.44 6.36 17.14
N GLU A 27 -7.44 7.19 16.84
CA GLU A 27 -7.39 8.01 15.63
C GLU A 27 -6.13 8.90 15.55
N ARG A 28 -5.60 9.30 16.72
CA ARG A 28 -4.35 10.06 16.81
C ARG A 28 -3.16 9.23 16.30
N GLN A 29 -3.04 7.96 16.71
CA GLN A 29 -1.99 7.07 16.22
C GLN A 29 -2.12 6.85 14.70
N ILE A 30 -3.32 6.64 14.19
CA ILE A 30 -3.57 6.47 12.75
C ILE A 30 -3.10 7.71 11.97
N ARG A 31 -3.46 8.91 12.43
CA ARG A 31 -3.00 10.17 11.83
C ARG A 31 -1.49 10.34 11.91
N TYR A 32 -0.89 9.97 13.04
CA TYR A 32 0.55 10.01 13.21
C TYR A 32 1.26 9.06 12.22
N TYR A 33 0.76 7.84 12.01
CA TYR A 33 1.36 6.91 11.05
C TYR A 33 1.24 7.38 9.59
N GLU A 34 0.15 8.08 9.23
CA GLU A 34 0.06 8.80 7.95
C GLU A 34 1.13 9.91 7.84
N GLU A 35 1.33 10.74 8.88
CA GLU A 35 2.37 11.78 8.90
C GLU A 35 3.77 11.19 8.74
N ARG A 36 4.01 10.01 9.33
CA ARG A 36 5.23 9.21 9.14
C ARG A 36 5.31 8.55 7.75
N LYS A 37 4.30 8.74 6.89
CA LYS A 37 4.14 8.18 5.54
C LYS A 37 4.25 6.65 5.53
N LEU A 38 3.63 6.01 6.53
CA LEU A 38 3.52 4.55 6.63
C LEU A 38 2.26 4.01 5.96
N ILE A 39 1.26 4.88 5.78
CA ILE A 39 0.00 4.66 5.07
C ILE A 39 -0.35 5.92 4.27
N PHE A 40 -1.25 5.80 3.29
CA PHE A 40 -1.57 6.87 2.37
C PHE A 40 -3.07 6.96 2.09
N PRO A 41 -3.92 7.30 3.07
CA PRO A 41 -5.36 7.43 2.85
C PRO A 41 -5.70 8.55 1.86
N ASP A 42 -6.85 8.43 1.20
CA ASP A 42 -7.39 9.48 0.35
C ASP A 42 -8.17 10.51 1.18
N ARG A 43 -8.39 11.69 0.61
CA ARG A 43 -9.27 12.70 1.19
C ARG A 43 -10.56 12.77 0.39
N SER A 44 -11.70 12.66 1.08
CA SER A 44 -13.01 12.98 0.49
C SER A 44 -13.16 14.48 0.23
N LYS A 45 -14.21 14.86 -0.52
CA LYS A 45 -14.53 16.28 -0.80
C LYS A 45 -14.66 17.15 0.47
N GLY A 46 -15.08 16.55 1.59
CA GLY A 46 -15.15 17.20 2.91
C GLY A 46 -13.88 17.10 3.76
N ARG A 47 -12.71 16.81 3.16
CA ARG A 47 -11.39 16.61 3.83
C ARG A 47 -11.29 15.44 4.82
N ASN A 48 -12.33 14.63 4.98
CA ASN A 48 -12.29 13.41 5.78
C ASN A 48 -11.42 12.35 5.10
N ARG A 49 -10.58 11.68 5.88
CA ARG A 49 -9.70 10.59 5.43
C ARG A 49 -10.52 9.36 5.08
N LYS A 50 -10.14 8.70 3.99
CA LYS A 50 -10.74 7.47 3.49
C LYS A 50 -9.66 6.42 3.31
N TYR A 51 -9.87 5.29 3.94
CA TYR A 51 -8.92 4.18 4.00
C TYR A 51 -9.47 3.00 3.19
N SER A 52 -8.56 2.21 2.65
CA SER A 52 -8.85 0.92 2.02
C SER A 52 -8.73 -0.23 3.04
N PHE A 53 -9.11 -1.45 2.66
CA PHE A 53 -8.82 -2.62 3.50
C PHE A 53 -7.31 -2.88 3.59
N SER A 54 -6.55 -2.65 2.52
CA SER A 54 -5.08 -2.73 2.56
C SER A 54 -4.46 -1.71 3.51
N ASP A 55 -5.04 -0.51 3.65
CA ASP A 55 -4.60 0.46 4.66
C ASP A 55 -4.84 -0.05 6.09
N VAL A 56 -5.96 -0.77 6.33
CA VAL A 56 -6.29 -1.37 7.64
C VAL A 56 -5.30 -2.48 7.99
N GLU A 57 -5.05 -3.40 7.07
CA GLU A 57 -4.04 -4.47 7.26
C GLU A 57 -2.66 -3.85 7.55
N ALA A 58 -2.26 -2.86 6.76
CA ALA A 58 -1.00 -2.17 6.96
C ALA A 58 -0.90 -1.48 8.33
N LEU A 59 -2.02 -1.00 8.88
CA LEU A 59 -2.08 -0.42 10.23
C LEU A 59 -1.96 -1.47 11.32
N MET A 60 -2.57 -2.65 11.14
CA MET A 60 -2.42 -3.79 12.06
C MET A 60 -0.95 -4.24 12.10
N ASP A 61 -0.29 -4.35 10.94
CA ASP A 61 1.13 -4.70 10.87
C ASP A 61 2.01 -3.66 11.57
N ILE A 62 1.69 -2.37 11.41
CA ILE A 62 2.40 -1.29 12.11
C ILE A 62 2.18 -1.42 13.62
N ALA A 63 0.96 -1.69 14.07
CA ALA A 63 0.65 -1.85 15.49
C ALA A 63 1.50 -2.97 16.12
N ASN A 64 1.49 -4.16 15.50
CA ASN A 64 2.29 -5.30 15.94
C ASN A 64 3.79 -4.96 16.01
N LYS A 65 4.34 -4.32 14.98
CA LYS A 65 5.76 -3.91 14.98
C LYS A 65 6.07 -2.90 16.09
N ILE A 66 5.16 -1.97 16.40
CA ILE A 66 5.35 -1.03 17.51
C ILE A 66 5.32 -1.78 18.85
N GLU A 67 4.43 -2.76 19.02
CA GLU A 67 4.38 -3.62 20.21
C GLU A 67 5.67 -4.44 20.39
N ASP A 68 6.26 -4.91 19.29
CA ASP A 68 7.56 -5.57 19.25
C ASP A 68 8.76 -4.61 19.49
N GLY A 69 8.50 -3.31 19.69
CA GLY A 69 9.51 -2.31 20.04
C GLY A 69 10.18 -1.61 18.85
N PHE A 70 9.70 -1.80 17.63
CA PHE A 70 10.26 -1.12 16.45
C PHE A 70 9.91 0.37 16.45
N GLN A 71 10.79 1.17 15.83
CA GLN A 71 10.49 2.59 15.61
C GLN A 71 9.84 2.84 14.25
N THR A 72 8.96 3.84 14.16
CA THR A 72 8.30 4.20 12.88
C THR A 72 9.26 4.49 11.72
N LEU A 73 10.47 4.98 12.02
CA LEU A 73 11.50 5.21 11.01
C LEU A 73 12.03 3.90 10.42
N GLU A 74 12.18 2.87 11.25
CA GLU A 74 12.66 1.54 10.86
C GLU A 74 11.61 0.84 10.02
N ILE A 75 10.36 0.82 10.50
CA ILE A 75 9.20 0.28 9.77
C ILE A 75 9.10 0.93 8.38
N ARG A 76 9.30 2.25 8.30
CA ARG A 76 9.30 2.95 7.02
C ARG A 76 10.44 2.53 6.09
N ARG A 77 11.67 2.42 6.62
CA ARG A 77 12.84 2.01 5.83
C ARG A 77 12.64 0.61 5.28
N GLU A 78 12.07 -0.29 6.06
CA GLU A 78 11.73 -1.65 5.64
C GLU A 78 10.70 -1.65 4.49
N LYS A 79 9.56 -0.95 4.65
CA LYS A 79 8.56 -0.80 3.59
C LYS A 79 9.16 -0.26 2.28
N LEU A 80 10.03 0.74 2.36
CA LEU A 80 10.71 1.29 1.18
C LEU A 80 11.65 0.30 0.51
N LYS A 81 12.32 -0.56 1.28
CA LYS A 81 13.17 -1.63 0.72
C LYS A 81 12.32 -2.67 0.01
N GLU A 82 11.19 -3.08 0.58
CA GLU A 82 10.26 -4.03 -0.03
C GLU A 82 9.68 -3.51 -1.35
N GLN A 83 9.22 -2.25 -1.36
CA GLN A 83 8.71 -1.59 -2.57
C GLN A 83 9.75 -1.59 -3.70
N LYS A 84 11.00 -1.26 -3.38
CA LYS A 84 12.11 -1.30 -4.35
C LYS A 84 12.37 -2.71 -4.89
N LYS A 85 12.28 -3.74 -4.05
CA LYS A 85 12.44 -5.13 -4.50
C LYS A 85 11.34 -5.53 -5.49
N VAL A 86 10.08 -5.22 -5.17
CA VAL A 86 8.94 -5.49 -6.06
C VAL A 86 9.09 -4.74 -7.38
N GLU A 87 9.46 -3.47 -7.35
CA GLU A 87 9.70 -2.67 -8.55
C GLU A 87 10.80 -3.27 -9.43
N GLN A 88 11.93 -3.66 -8.83
CA GLN A 88 13.04 -4.32 -9.56
C GLN A 88 12.62 -5.65 -10.19
N GLU A 89 11.81 -6.44 -9.49
CA GLU A 89 11.30 -7.71 -10.03
C GLU A 89 10.37 -7.50 -11.22
N GLU A 90 9.47 -6.52 -11.14
CA GLU A 90 8.57 -6.16 -12.24
C GLU A 90 9.32 -5.61 -13.46
N LEU A 91 10.36 -4.80 -13.23
CA LEU A 91 11.27 -4.35 -14.29
C LEU A 91 11.96 -5.54 -14.95
N ARG A 92 12.48 -6.49 -14.16
CA ARG A 92 13.12 -7.70 -14.68
C ARG A 92 12.17 -8.54 -15.53
N LYS A 93 10.92 -8.75 -15.09
CA LYS A 93 9.89 -9.46 -15.86
C LYS A 93 9.61 -8.78 -17.20
N LYS A 94 9.47 -7.45 -17.20
CA LYS A 94 9.28 -6.66 -18.44
C LYS A 94 10.47 -6.78 -19.39
N MET A 95 11.70 -6.75 -18.88
CA MET A 95 12.90 -6.94 -19.70
C MET A 95 12.94 -8.33 -20.33
N ILE A 96 12.66 -9.38 -19.57
CA ILE A 96 12.58 -10.76 -20.08
C ILE A 96 11.52 -10.86 -21.18
N GLN A 97 10.33 -10.29 -20.95
CA GLN A 97 9.28 -10.28 -21.96
C GLN A 97 9.70 -9.54 -23.24
N GLY A 98 10.39 -8.41 -23.11
CA GLY A 98 10.92 -7.66 -24.26
C GLY A 98 11.95 -8.45 -25.06
N GLN A 99 12.87 -9.12 -24.37
CA GLN A 99 13.89 -10.00 -24.99
C GLN A 99 13.24 -11.17 -25.73
N LEU A 100 12.22 -11.80 -25.14
CA LEU A 100 11.45 -12.87 -25.78
C LEU A 100 10.72 -12.36 -27.03
N ASN A 101 10.03 -11.23 -26.94
CA ASN A 101 9.32 -10.64 -28.08
C ASN A 101 10.26 -10.32 -29.26
N ALA A 102 11.45 -9.79 -28.96
CA ALA A 102 12.47 -9.49 -29.97
C ALA A 102 13.04 -10.76 -30.61
N ARG A 103 13.30 -11.80 -29.82
CA ARG A 103 13.86 -13.09 -30.30
C ARG A 103 12.89 -13.88 -31.17
N PHE A 104 11.59 -13.85 -30.84
CA PHE A 104 10.57 -14.65 -31.53
C PHE A 104 9.74 -13.85 -32.56
N GLY A 105 10.08 -12.58 -32.82
CA GLY A 105 9.41 -11.77 -33.83
C GLY A 105 7.92 -11.50 -33.54
N ILE A 106 7.49 -11.61 -32.28
CA ILE A 106 6.09 -11.44 -31.88
C ILE A 106 5.77 -9.93 -31.92
N ARG A 107 5.35 -9.44 -33.08
CA ARG A 107 4.70 -8.12 -33.20
C ARG A 107 3.33 -8.23 -32.54
N LYS A 108 3.11 -7.45 -31.47
CA LYS A 108 1.77 -7.23 -30.93
C LYS A 108 0.91 -6.58 -32.04
N ASN A 109 -0.08 -7.31 -32.54
CA ASN A 109 -1.23 -6.71 -33.22
C ASN A 109 -2.09 -5.93 -32.21
#